data_AF-A0A2U1J3F9-F1
#
_entry.id   AF-A0A2U1J3F9-F1
#
_cell.length_a   1.000
_cell.length_b   1.000
_cell.length_c   1.000
_cell.angle_alpha   90.00
_cell.angle_beta   90.00
_cell.angle_gamma   90.00
#
_symmetry.space_group_name_H-M   'P 1'
#
loop_
_entity.id
_entity.type
_entity.pdbx_description
1 polymer ?
#
loop_
_entity_poly.entity_id
_entity_poly.type
_entity_poly.pdbx_seq_one_letter_code
_entity_poly.pdbx_strand_id
1 'polypeptide(L)'
;MLKTRIFRYNKKLFKNPIFYLKIYWIVLILYGEYFIFFRTLYNSQWPQLSGDIQKNDFAINHIAIIADPQLVDQKMFTDNYVMKSFFNLKKIKKPDHYMFLGDLTDGGRELEDDEWETDLKRFHRIFHLNQYEKKRSKILYAGGNHDYGSGNTIDVASYKRFVNRISDVNYSVEVGNYVLVVIDTIGYESNNIDISSKTKSFIESVRKEYPEKSVLLFTHVPLWRPSGTYCGKLRQGRKKSINDGVGYQYSNLVGKNASEYILQTIKPEVVFSGDDHDNCEIAHLVNNKAIKEYTVGAFGWASGVPYPSVGLLSLFSSKNGNQNYSKFQPILLPNQLHTYLFYISSFVFTFILLLLSSVYEVVESRKYSGNNVLPHKSTIPKYYETHSIRNYCSVLWIVLKKISKKIVYVAKYPLI
;
A
#
# COMPACT_ATOMS: atom_id res chain seq x y z
N MET A 1 -39.08 45.96 12.94
CA MET A 1 -39.47 44.53 12.85
C MET A 1 -38.52 43.63 12.03
N LEU A 2 -37.34 44.11 11.55
CA LEU A 2 -36.40 43.29 10.75
C LEU A 2 -35.20 42.71 11.52
N LYS A 3 -34.80 43.26 12.68
CA LYS A 3 -33.62 42.77 13.44
C LYS A 3 -33.86 41.46 14.21
N THR A 4 -35.12 41.07 14.45
CA THR A 4 -35.48 39.85 15.21
C THR A 4 -35.66 38.59 14.37
N ARG A 5 -35.77 38.70 13.03
CA ARG A 5 -35.85 37.52 12.13
C ARG A 5 -34.47 36.92 11.80
N ILE A 6 -33.44 37.74 11.67
CA ILE A 6 -32.07 37.28 11.36
C ILE A 6 -31.45 36.51 12.55
N PHE A 7 -31.73 36.94 13.79
CA PHE A 7 -31.23 36.26 15.00
C PHE A 7 -31.91 34.92 15.32
N ARG A 8 -33.10 34.65 14.75
CA ARG A 8 -33.82 33.38 14.94
C ARG A 8 -33.37 32.29 13.96
N TYR A 9 -32.84 32.66 12.80
CA TYR A 9 -32.33 31.70 11.81
C TYR A 9 -30.95 31.14 12.21
N ASN A 10 -30.08 31.96 12.80
CA ASN A 10 -28.75 31.54 13.26
C ASN A 10 -28.76 30.61 14.48
N LYS A 11 -29.83 30.56 15.29
CA LYS A 11 -29.92 29.63 16.45
C LYS A 11 -30.35 28.20 16.10
N LYS A 12 -30.79 27.92 14.86
CA LYS A 12 -31.17 26.55 14.44
C LYS A 12 -29.97 25.73 13.92
N LEU A 13 -28.98 26.37 13.29
CA LEU A 13 -27.77 25.71 12.80
C LEU A 13 -26.92 25.09 13.93
N PHE A 14 -26.87 25.75 15.09
CA PHE A 14 -26.06 25.32 16.25
C PHE A 14 -26.76 24.34 17.21
N LYS A 15 -28.00 23.90 16.92
CA LYS A 15 -28.76 23.00 17.80
C LYS A 15 -28.99 21.59 17.24
N ASN A 16 -28.44 21.27 16.08
CA ASN A 16 -28.62 19.96 15.46
C ASN A 16 -27.37 19.09 15.65
N PRO A 17 -27.32 18.17 16.62
CA PRO A 17 -26.16 17.28 16.82
C PRO A 17 -25.81 16.47 15.57
N ILE A 18 -26.80 16.22 14.69
CA ILE A 18 -26.60 15.55 13.41
C ILE A 18 -25.69 16.38 12.49
N PHE A 19 -25.78 17.71 12.52
CA PHE A 19 -24.91 18.57 11.70
C PHE A 19 -23.43 18.42 12.09
N TYR A 20 -23.14 18.43 13.39
CA TYR A 20 -21.78 18.22 13.88
C TYR A 20 -21.26 16.82 13.61
N LEU A 21 -22.10 15.79 13.75
CA LEU A 21 -21.75 14.42 13.38
C LEU A 21 -21.42 14.32 11.89
N LYS A 22 -22.17 15.00 11.01
CA LYS A 22 -21.86 15.05 9.57
C LYS A 22 -20.49 15.69 9.31
N ILE A 23 -20.20 16.84 9.92
CA ILE A 23 -18.89 17.48 9.80
C ILE A 23 -17.78 16.56 10.31
N TYR A 24 -17.99 15.93 11.46
CA TYR A 24 -17.05 14.97 12.03
C TYR A 24 -16.71 13.84 11.03
N TRP A 25 -17.73 13.22 10.42
CA TRP A 25 -17.53 12.16 9.44
C TRP A 25 -16.81 12.65 8.17
N ILE A 26 -17.17 13.84 7.67
CA ILE A 26 -16.48 14.43 6.52
C ILE A 26 -15.01 14.65 6.84
N VAL A 27 -14.69 15.25 7.98
CA VAL A 27 -13.30 15.49 8.40
C VAL A 27 -12.56 14.18 8.62
N LEU A 28 -13.21 13.19 9.24
CA LEU A 28 -12.65 11.88 9.50
C LEU A 28 -12.28 11.14 8.21
N ILE A 29 -13.19 11.09 7.24
CA ILE A 29 -12.97 10.47 5.94
C ILE A 29 -11.89 11.23 5.17
N LEU A 30 -11.94 12.56 5.12
CA LEU A 30 -10.89 13.36 4.47
C LEU A 30 -9.52 13.14 5.11
N TYR A 31 -9.48 12.98 6.43
CA TYR A 31 -8.26 12.70 7.15
C TYR A 31 -7.70 11.32 6.76
N GLY A 32 -8.51 10.26 6.88
CA GLY A 32 -8.08 8.88 6.64
C GLY A 32 -7.89 8.51 5.16
N GLU A 33 -8.68 9.09 4.25
CA GLU A 33 -8.62 8.76 2.82
C GLU A 33 -7.68 9.67 2.02
N TYR A 34 -7.30 10.84 2.54
CA TYR A 34 -6.43 11.76 1.79
C TYR A 34 -5.26 12.29 2.63
N PHE A 35 -5.55 12.91 3.78
CA PHE A 35 -4.55 13.68 4.51
C PHE A 35 -3.40 12.82 5.04
N ILE A 36 -3.67 11.61 5.55
CA ILE A 36 -2.61 10.72 6.06
C ILE A 36 -1.63 10.31 4.95
N PHE A 37 -2.12 9.99 3.75
CA PHE A 37 -1.29 9.61 2.60
C PHE A 37 -0.45 10.80 2.12
N PHE A 38 -1.08 11.97 2.00
CA PHE A 38 -0.39 13.21 1.67
C PHE A 38 0.72 13.53 2.68
N ARG A 39 0.40 13.52 3.98
CA ARG A 39 1.34 13.88 5.06
C ARG A 39 2.54 12.94 5.11
N THR A 40 2.34 11.62 5.00
CA THR A 40 3.43 10.64 5.01
C THR A 40 4.47 10.91 3.92
N LEU A 41 4.01 11.23 2.71
CA LEU A 41 4.91 11.51 1.60
C LEU A 41 5.43 12.96 1.61
N TYR A 42 4.67 13.92 2.11
CA TYR A 42 5.13 15.30 2.23
C TYR A 42 6.25 15.45 3.27
N ASN A 43 6.14 14.75 4.40
CA ASN A 43 7.09 14.84 5.50
C ASN A 43 8.36 14.01 5.28
N SER A 44 8.35 13.04 4.36
CA SER A 44 9.57 12.34 3.96
C SER A 44 10.41 13.22 3.02
N GLN A 45 11.71 12.95 2.94
CA GLN A 45 12.62 13.63 2.00
C GLN A 45 13.27 12.59 1.09
N TRP A 46 13.65 13.00 -0.11
CA TRP A 46 14.57 12.20 -0.92
C TRP A 46 15.91 12.10 -0.18
N PRO A 47 16.54 10.92 -0.08
CA PRO A 47 17.84 10.77 0.56
C PRO A 47 18.87 11.73 -0.03
N GLN A 48 19.65 12.38 0.84
CA GLN A 48 20.65 13.37 0.47
C GLN A 48 22.05 12.90 0.89
N LEU A 49 23.08 13.46 0.26
CA LEU A 49 24.46 13.35 0.76
C LEU A 49 24.62 14.20 2.04
N SER A 50 25.44 13.72 2.97
CA SER A 50 25.79 14.44 4.20
C SER A 50 27.05 15.29 3.98
N GLY A 51 27.10 16.51 4.53
CA GLY A 51 28.30 17.38 4.55
C GLY A 51 28.35 18.44 3.45
N ASP A 52 29.48 19.17 3.38
CA ASP A 52 29.79 20.29 2.46
C ASP A 52 29.99 19.86 0.98
N ILE A 53 29.49 18.68 0.60
CA ILE A 53 29.51 18.25 -0.80
C ILE A 53 28.55 19.18 -1.56
N GLN A 54 29.11 20.04 -2.41
CA GLN A 54 28.33 20.98 -3.19
C GLN A 54 27.39 20.19 -4.11
N LYS A 55 26.09 20.22 -3.82
CA LYS A 55 25.05 19.51 -4.60
C LYS A 55 25.10 19.85 -6.10
N ASN A 56 25.65 21.00 -6.45
CA ASN A 56 25.79 21.47 -7.83
C ASN A 56 26.75 20.63 -8.68
N ASP A 57 27.64 19.86 -8.06
CA ASP A 57 28.64 19.02 -8.76
C ASP A 57 28.06 17.70 -9.27
N PHE A 58 26.81 17.38 -8.89
CA PHE A 58 26.17 16.11 -9.19
C PHE A 58 24.90 16.30 -10.04
N ALA A 59 24.73 15.43 -11.02
CA ALA A 59 23.42 15.15 -11.59
C ALA A 59 22.69 14.15 -10.68
N ILE A 60 21.46 14.47 -10.28
CA ILE A 60 20.68 13.66 -9.34
C ILE A 60 19.52 13.01 -10.09
N ASN A 61 19.40 11.69 -9.99
CA ASN A 61 18.24 10.94 -10.46
C ASN A 61 17.52 10.30 -9.27
N HIS A 62 16.19 10.43 -9.23
CA HIS A 62 15.36 9.87 -8.18
C HIS A 62 14.54 8.69 -8.69
N ILE A 63 14.61 7.57 -7.98
CA ILE A 63 13.92 6.33 -8.34
C ILE A 63 13.02 5.92 -7.17
N ALA A 64 11.74 5.72 -7.45
CA ALA A 64 10.81 5.10 -6.51
C ALA A 64 10.78 3.59 -6.76
N ILE A 65 11.13 2.80 -5.75
CA ILE A 65 11.12 1.33 -5.80
C ILE A 65 9.84 0.83 -5.13
N ILE A 66 9.06 0.04 -5.87
CA ILE A 66 7.74 -0.46 -5.50
C ILE A 66 7.81 -1.99 -5.57
N ALA A 67 7.79 -2.67 -4.44
CA ALA A 67 7.73 -4.14 -4.40
C ALA A 67 6.30 -4.59 -4.13
N ASP A 68 5.93 -5.75 -4.67
CA ASP A 68 4.69 -6.47 -4.35
C ASP A 68 3.44 -5.57 -4.28
N PRO A 69 3.11 -4.83 -5.36
CA PRO A 69 1.84 -4.14 -5.40
C PRO A 69 0.67 -5.13 -5.33
N GLN A 70 0.85 -6.37 -5.79
CA GLN A 70 -0.02 -7.54 -5.62
C GLN A 70 -1.51 -7.18 -5.65
N LEU A 71 -2.00 -6.79 -6.83
CA LEU A 71 -3.41 -6.47 -7.00
C LEU A 71 -4.27 -7.72 -6.84
N VAL A 72 -4.72 -7.97 -5.61
CA VAL A 72 -5.59 -9.11 -5.26
C VAL A 72 -7.01 -8.98 -5.79
N ASP A 73 -7.76 -10.09 -5.79
CA ASP A 73 -9.14 -10.17 -6.27
C ASP A 73 -10.16 -9.32 -5.51
N GLN A 74 -9.88 -8.91 -4.27
CA GLN A 74 -10.74 -7.98 -3.51
C GLN A 74 -10.60 -6.54 -4.00
N LYS A 75 -11.08 -6.29 -5.22
CA LYS A 75 -10.65 -5.17 -6.06
C LYS A 75 -10.82 -3.80 -5.41
N MET A 76 -11.96 -3.50 -4.77
CA MET A 76 -12.25 -2.11 -4.40
C MET A 76 -11.35 -1.53 -3.29
N PHE A 77 -11.12 -2.27 -2.20
CA PHE A 77 -10.43 -1.70 -1.03
C PHE A 77 -8.90 -1.69 -1.18
N THR A 78 -8.34 -2.70 -1.84
CA THR A 78 -6.90 -2.80 -2.12
C THR A 78 -6.51 -1.84 -3.24
N ASP A 79 -7.31 -1.74 -4.32
CA ASP A 79 -7.05 -0.80 -5.40
C ASP A 79 -7.08 0.64 -4.91
N ASN A 80 -8.08 1.00 -4.11
CA ASN A 80 -8.18 2.37 -3.58
C ASN A 80 -6.95 2.73 -2.74
N TYR A 81 -6.44 1.81 -1.94
CA TYR A 81 -5.20 2.03 -1.18
C TYR A 81 -4.02 2.30 -2.10
N VAL A 82 -3.74 1.37 -3.02
CA VAL A 82 -2.60 1.44 -3.94
C VAL A 82 -2.70 2.70 -4.81
N MET A 83 -3.88 3.01 -5.32
CA MET A 83 -4.15 4.20 -6.13
C MET A 83 -3.86 5.49 -5.35
N LYS A 84 -4.36 5.63 -4.12
CA LYS A 84 -4.09 6.81 -3.27
C LYS A 84 -2.61 6.94 -2.93
N SER A 85 -1.95 5.84 -2.56
CA SER A 85 -0.52 5.79 -2.26
C SER A 85 0.31 6.23 -3.46
N PHE A 86 0.06 5.63 -4.63
CA PHE A 86 0.78 5.94 -5.84
C PHE A 86 0.49 7.36 -6.36
N PHE A 87 -0.77 7.81 -6.30
CA PHE A 87 -1.14 9.17 -6.68
C PHE A 87 -0.37 10.21 -5.88
N ASN A 88 -0.31 10.05 -4.54
CA ASN A 88 0.45 10.96 -3.69
C ASN A 88 1.95 10.83 -3.93
N LEU A 89 2.48 9.60 -4.14
CA LEU A 89 3.90 9.38 -4.44
C LEU A 89 4.30 10.15 -5.69
N LYS A 90 3.56 9.96 -6.79
CA LYS A 90 3.76 10.68 -8.05
C LYS A 90 3.64 12.19 -7.87
N LYS A 91 2.58 12.68 -7.22
CA LYS A 91 2.30 14.12 -7.08
C LYS A 91 3.34 14.84 -6.23
N ILE A 92 3.76 14.23 -5.12
CA ILE A 92 4.61 14.86 -4.10
C ILE A 92 6.09 14.59 -4.39
N LYS A 93 6.47 13.34 -4.64
CA LYS A 93 7.89 12.96 -4.81
C LYS A 93 8.40 13.18 -6.22
N LYS A 94 7.52 13.08 -7.23
CA LYS A 94 7.85 13.27 -8.65
C LYS A 94 9.14 12.54 -9.06
N PRO A 95 9.24 11.22 -8.84
CA PRO A 95 10.43 10.47 -9.21
C PRO A 95 10.68 10.51 -10.72
N ASP A 96 11.95 10.39 -11.10
CA ASP A 96 12.38 10.31 -12.50
C ASP A 96 12.02 8.95 -13.09
N HIS A 97 12.20 7.89 -12.28
CA HIS A 97 11.89 6.50 -12.63
C HIS A 97 11.08 5.79 -11.53
N TYR A 98 10.29 4.80 -11.95
CA TYR A 98 9.62 3.83 -11.09
C TYR A 98 10.20 2.45 -11.37
N MET A 99 10.62 1.73 -10.33
CA MET A 99 11.08 0.35 -10.43
C MET A 99 10.11 -0.56 -9.68
N PHE A 100 9.38 -1.39 -10.41
CA PHE A 100 8.51 -2.43 -9.85
C PHE A 100 9.30 -3.72 -9.66
N LEU A 101 9.35 -4.25 -8.44
CA LEU A 101 10.09 -5.47 -8.11
C LEU A 101 9.18 -6.69 -8.09
N GLY A 102 8.56 -7.01 -9.24
CA GLY A 102 7.74 -8.21 -9.41
C GLY A 102 6.38 -8.17 -8.71
N ASP A 103 5.63 -9.25 -8.91
CA ASP A 103 4.31 -9.50 -8.32
C ASP A 103 3.34 -8.35 -8.57
N LEU A 104 3.19 -8.02 -9.86
CA LEU A 104 2.37 -6.88 -10.29
C LEU A 104 0.89 -7.11 -9.95
N THR A 105 0.44 -8.36 -10.14
CA THR A 105 -0.91 -8.85 -9.86
C THR A 105 -0.83 -10.20 -9.17
N ASP A 106 -1.80 -10.53 -8.34
CA ASP A 106 -1.81 -11.79 -7.57
C ASP A 106 -2.05 -13.03 -8.46
N GLY A 107 -2.83 -12.88 -9.52
CA GLY A 107 -3.24 -13.97 -10.43
C GLY A 107 -2.41 -14.10 -11.71
N GLY A 108 -1.21 -13.52 -11.77
CA GLY A 108 -0.46 -13.37 -13.03
C GLY A 108 -0.17 -14.70 -13.73
N ARG A 109 0.10 -15.77 -12.96
CA ARG A 109 0.36 -17.14 -13.42
C ARG A 109 -0.90 -18.02 -13.50
N GLU A 110 -1.99 -17.64 -12.83
CA GLU A 110 -3.22 -18.42 -12.72
C GLU A 110 -4.28 -18.05 -13.75
N LEU A 111 -4.32 -16.78 -14.17
CA LEU A 111 -5.37 -16.26 -15.03
C LEU A 111 -5.13 -16.64 -16.49
N GLU A 112 -6.23 -16.96 -17.18
CA GLU A 112 -6.26 -17.09 -18.63
C GLU A 112 -6.00 -15.72 -19.31
N ASP A 113 -5.59 -15.73 -20.57
CA ASP A 113 -5.08 -14.53 -21.26
C ASP A 113 -6.07 -13.35 -21.28
N ASP A 114 -7.37 -13.59 -21.40
CA ASP A 114 -8.41 -12.54 -21.44
C ASP A 114 -8.68 -11.90 -20.06
N GLU A 115 -8.73 -12.72 -19.02
CA GLU A 115 -8.81 -12.28 -17.64
C GLU A 115 -7.53 -11.53 -17.23
N TRP A 116 -6.37 -12.07 -17.61
CA TRP A 116 -5.06 -11.44 -17.38
C TRP A 116 -4.95 -10.07 -18.06
N GLU A 117 -5.38 -9.93 -19.32
CA GLU A 117 -5.41 -8.63 -20.02
C GLU A 117 -6.35 -7.62 -19.33
N THR A 118 -7.43 -8.10 -18.70
CA THR A 118 -8.32 -7.25 -17.90
C THR A 118 -7.62 -6.75 -16.64
N ASP A 119 -6.87 -7.62 -15.97
CA ASP A 119 -6.13 -7.28 -14.76
C ASP A 119 -4.89 -6.42 -15.06
N LEU A 120 -4.23 -6.59 -16.21
CA LEU A 120 -3.21 -5.67 -16.69
C LEU A 120 -3.76 -4.26 -16.95
N LYS A 121 -4.93 -4.15 -17.61
CA LYS A 121 -5.59 -2.84 -17.80
C LYS A 121 -5.95 -2.18 -16.47
N ARG A 122 -6.37 -2.97 -15.48
CA ARG A 122 -6.61 -2.51 -14.10
C ARG A 122 -5.32 -1.99 -13.47
N PHE A 123 -4.21 -2.72 -13.58
CA PHE A 123 -2.90 -2.31 -13.09
C PHE A 123 -2.48 -0.96 -13.72
N HIS A 124 -2.52 -0.84 -15.05
CA HIS A 124 -2.20 0.40 -15.74
C HIS A 124 -3.08 1.58 -15.32
N ARG A 125 -4.37 1.35 -15.08
CA ARG A 125 -5.31 2.38 -14.60
C ARG A 125 -4.94 2.85 -13.19
N ILE A 126 -4.70 1.93 -12.25
CA ILE A 126 -4.39 2.25 -10.85
C ILE A 126 -3.11 3.06 -10.73
N PHE A 127 -2.08 2.66 -11.46
CA PHE A 127 -0.79 3.32 -11.49
C PHE A 127 -0.73 4.46 -12.52
N HIS A 128 -1.85 4.79 -13.18
CA HIS A 128 -1.94 5.82 -14.22
C HIS A 128 -0.81 5.71 -15.27
N LEU A 129 -0.47 4.50 -15.72
CA LEU A 129 0.71 4.25 -16.56
C LEU A 129 0.48 4.54 -18.05
N ASN A 130 -0.77 4.60 -18.52
CA ASN A 130 -1.12 4.90 -19.92
C ASN A 130 -0.49 6.20 -20.45
N GLN A 131 -0.32 7.23 -19.59
CA GLN A 131 0.34 8.49 -19.96
C GLN A 131 1.87 8.34 -20.14
N TYR A 132 2.47 7.30 -19.56
CA TYR A 132 3.90 7.01 -19.55
C TYR A 132 4.30 5.94 -20.56
N GLU A 133 3.35 5.25 -21.20
CA GLU A 133 3.63 4.31 -22.29
C GLU A 133 4.39 4.98 -23.45
N LYS A 134 4.27 6.30 -23.63
CA LYS A 134 5.07 7.09 -24.60
C LYS A 134 6.50 7.40 -24.14
N LYS A 135 6.83 7.13 -22.87
CA LYS A 135 8.15 7.34 -22.23
C LYS A 135 8.51 6.10 -21.40
N ARG A 136 8.53 4.92 -22.05
CA ARG A 136 8.81 3.62 -21.41
C ARG A 136 10.05 3.64 -20.51
N SER A 137 11.06 4.46 -20.80
CA SER A 137 12.26 4.63 -19.95
C SER A 137 11.99 5.10 -18.50
N LYS A 138 10.78 5.58 -18.18
CA LYS A 138 10.39 5.95 -16.81
C LYS A 138 9.93 4.80 -15.94
N ILE A 139 9.57 3.65 -16.49
CA ILE A 139 9.01 2.55 -15.71
C ILE A 139 9.79 1.29 -16.02
N LEU A 140 10.32 0.67 -14.97
CA LEU A 140 11.14 -0.51 -14.99
C LEU A 140 10.42 -1.60 -14.20
N TYR A 141 10.54 -2.85 -14.65
CA TYR A 141 9.88 -4.01 -14.06
C TYR A 141 10.87 -5.14 -13.85
N ALA A 142 10.82 -5.79 -12.70
CA ALA A 142 11.24 -7.17 -12.51
C ALA A 142 10.00 -8.07 -12.57
N GLY A 143 10.21 -9.35 -12.87
CA GLY A 143 9.18 -10.39 -12.76
C GLY A 143 9.24 -11.06 -11.39
N GLY A 144 8.08 -11.42 -10.84
CA GLY A 144 7.93 -12.15 -9.59
C GLY A 144 7.25 -13.50 -9.74
N ASN A 145 7.14 -14.25 -8.65
CA ASN A 145 6.56 -15.59 -8.68
C ASN A 145 5.04 -15.56 -8.87
N HIS A 146 4.32 -14.50 -8.51
CA HIS A 146 2.90 -14.32 -8.87
C HIS A 146 2.69 -13.97 -10.34
N ASP A 147 3.73 -13.52 -11.03
CA ASP A 147 3.62 -13.19 -12.45
C ASP A 147 3.69 -14.45 -13.35
N TYR A 148 4.56 -15.42 -13.02
CA TYR A 148 4.74 -16.64 -13.86
C TYR A 148 5.15 -17.92 -13.11
N GLY A 149 5.05 -17.96 -11.79
CA GLY A 149 5.44 -19.12 -10.97
C GLY A 149 6.90 -19.10 -10.55
N SER A 150 7.37 -20.17 -9.89
CA SER A 150 8.71 -20.24 -9.31
C SER A 150 9.46 -21.55 -9.59
N GLY A 151 10.79 -21.46 -9.68
CA GLY A 151 11.71 -22.59 -9.84
C GLY A 151 11.35 -23.55 -10.98
N ASN A 152 11.11 -24.81 -10.63
CA ASN A 152 10.76 -25.87 -11.60
C ASN A 152 9.28 -25.87 -12.00
N THR A 153 8.48 -25.00 -11.39
CA THR A 153 7.03 -24.88 -11.60
C THR A 153 6.65 -23.57 -12.29
N ILE A 154 7.62 -22.92 -12.96
CA ILE A 154 7.36 -21.77 -13.82
C ILE A 154 6.39 -22.19 -14.92
N ASP A 155 5.31 -21.42 -15.07
CA ASP A 155 4.40 -21.55 -16.20
C ASP A 155 5.00 -20.82 -17.41
N VAL A 156 5.42 -21.60 -18.41
CA VAL A 156 6.15 -21.07 -19.58
C VAL A 156 5.28 -20.15 -20.42
N ALA A 157 3.96 -20.37 -20.46
CA ALA A 157 3.03 -19.50 -21.18
C ALA A 157 2.94 -18.13 -20.51
N SER A 158 2.75 -18.09 -19.19
CA SER A 158 2.70 -16.89 -18.37
C SER A 158 4.03 -16.14 -18.39
N TYR A 159 5.17 -16.84 -18.34
CA TYR A 159 6.50 -16.25 -18.50
C TYR A 159 6.63 -15.52 -19.85
N LYS A 160 6.25 -16.18 -20.95
CA LYS A 160 6.29 -15.58 -22.30
C LYS A 160 5.31 -14.42 -22.41
N ARG A 161 4.12 -14.53 -21.82
CA ARG A 161 3.12 -13.46 -21.76
C ARG A 161 3.69 -12.25 -21.04
N PHE A 162 4.31 -12.42 -19.87
CA PHE A 162 4.97 -11.35 -19.13
C PHE A 162 6.05 -10.66 -19.99
N VAL A 163 6.97 -11.43 -20.57
CA VAL A 163 8.05 -10.88 -21.42
C VAL A 163 7.50 -10.08 -22.60
N ASN A 164 6.48 -10.62 -23.29
CA ASN A 164 5.92 -9.99 -24.49
C ASN A 164 5.07 -8.75 -24.19
N ARG A 165 4.43 -8.68 -23.01
CA ARG A 165 3.41 -7.68 -22.70
C ARG A 165 3.87 -6.64 -21.69
N ILE A 166 4.80 -6.98 -20.80
CA ILE A 166 5.27 -6.12 -19.71
C ILE A 166 6.70 -5.64 -19.97
N SER A 167 7.68 -6.54 -19.89
CA SER A 167 9.11 -6.23 -19.97
C SER A 167 9.94 -7.50 -20.13
N ASP A 168 11.11 -7.38 -20.75
CA ASP A 168 12.17 -8.36 -20.56
C ASP A 168 12.47 -8.54 -19.07
N VAL A 169 12.87 -9.75 -18.67
CA VAL A 169 13.12 -10.09 -17.26
C VAL A 169 14.60 -10.09 -16.88
N ASN A 170 15.49 -9.97 -17.88
CA ASN A 170 16.93 -9.84 -17.73
C ASN A 170 17.40 -8.69 -18.62
N TYR A 171 17.69 -7.54 -18.06
CA TYR A 171 18.07 -6.36 -18.83
C TYR A 171 18.82 -5.34 -17.97
N SER A 172 19.43 -4.35 -18.64
CA SER A 172 20.10 -3.25 -17.98
C SER A 172 19.69 -1.90 -18.56
N VAL A 173 19.72 -0.86 -17.73
CA VAL A 173 19.40 0.52 -18.11
C VAL A 173 20.40 1.48 -17.48
N GLU A 174 21.02 2.33 -18.30
CA GLU A 174 21.89 3.40 -17.81
C GLU A 174 21.06 4.57 -17.24
N VAL A 175 21.40 5.01 -16.03
CA VAL A 175 20.83 6.20 -15.39
C VAL A 175 21.96 7.03 -14.79
N GLY A 176 22.36 8.09 -15.50
CA GLY A 176 23.56 8.85 -15.18
C GLY A 176 24.80 7.98 -15.30
N ASN A 177 25.62 7.93 -14.24
CA ASN A 177 26.82 7.09 -14.20
C ASN A 177 26.56 5.68 -13.63
N TYR A 178 25.29 5.33 -13.43
CA TYR A 178 24.86 4.03 -12.93
C TYR A 178 24.31 3.17 -14.04
N VAL A 179 24.39 1.86 -13.82
CA VAL A 179 23.65 0.86 -14.58
C VAL A 179 22.72 0.14 -13.61
N LEU A 180 21.41 0.24 -13.84
CA LEU A 180 20.44 -0.59 -13.16
C LEU A 180 20.39 -1.93 -13.89
N VAL A 181 20.63 -3.02 -13.16
CA VAL A 181 20.62 -4.37 -13.70
C VAL A 181 19.49 -5.14 -13.03
N VAL A 182 18.53 -5.59 -13.83
CA VAL A 182 17.42 -6.44 -13.38
C VAL A 182 17.72 -7.86 -13.83
N ILE A 183 17.65 -8.81 -12.90
CA ILE A 183 17.82 -10.23 -13.20
C ILE A 183 16.66 -11.06 -12.67
N ASP A 184 16.27 -12.05 -13.46
CA ASP A 184 15.25 -13.04 -13.10
C ASP A 184 15.88 -14.20 -12.35
N THR A 185 16.02 -14.04 -11.03
CA THR A 185 16.56 -15.09 -10.16
C THR A 185 15.65 -16.32 -10.10
N ILE A 186 14.34 -16.15 -10.31
CA ILE A 186 13.40 -17.26 -10.40
C ILE A 186 13.71 -18.11 -11.63
N GLY A 187 13.87 -17.48 -12.80
CA GLY A 187 14.27 -18.15 -14.03
C GLY A 187 15.67 -18.77 -13.95
N TYR A 188 16.60 -18.15 -13.22
CA TYR A 188 17.94 -18.69 -12.97
C TYR A 188 17.90 -20.05 -12.26
N GLU A 189 17.00 -20.21 -11.28
CA GLU A 189 16.85 -21.44 -10.48
C GLU A 189 15.95 -22.49 -11.14
N SER A 190 15.42 -22.20 -12.33
CA SER A 190 14.61 -23.15 -13.10
C SER A 190 15.45 -24.23 -13.77
N ASN A 191 14.94 -25.46 -13.80
CA ASN A 191 15.47 -26.54 -14.62
C ASN A 191 15.20 -26.35 -16.12
N ASN A 192 14.35 -25.38 -16.51
CA ASN A 192 14.14 -25.05 -17.91
C ASN A 192 15.41 -24.39 -18.47
N ILE A 193 16.11 -25.10 -19.36
CA ILE A 193 17.38 -24.63 -19.91
C ILE A 193 17.22 -23.36 -20.76
N ASP A 194 16.10 -23.21 -21.47
CA ASP A 194 15.86 -22.05 -22.33
C ASP A 194 15.63 -20.76 -21.52
N ILE A 195 15.14 -20.90 -20.28
CA ILE A 195 14.95 -19.78 -19.36
C ILE A 195 16.24 -19.53 -18.57
N SER A 196 16.77 -20.56 -17.91
CA SER A 196 17.92 -20.41 -17.01
C SER A 196 19.21 -20.02 -17.74
N SER A 197 19.44 -20.51 -18.96
CA SER A 197 20.61 -20.13 -19.76
C SER A 197 20.61 -18.65 -20.14
N LYS A 198 19.45 -18.08 -20.45
CA LYS A 198 19.33 -16.64 -20.76
C LYS A 198 19.76 -15.78 -19.58
N THR A 199 19.30 -16.11 -18.37
CA THR A 199 19.71 -15.37 -17.17
C THR A 199 21.22 -15.54 -16.91
N LYS A 200 21.75 -16.77 -17.02
CA LYS A 200 23.19 -17.04 -16.84
C LYS A 200 24.05 -16.25 -17.82
N SER A 201 23.74 -16.32 -19.11
CA SER A 201 24.47 -15.56 -20.14
C SER A 201 24.37 -14.06 -19.94
N PHE A 202 23.21 -13.55 -19.50
CA PHE A 202 23.06 -12.14 -19.19
C PHE A 202 23.96 -11.73 -18.02
N ILE A 203 23.96 -12.47 -16.91
CA ILE A 203 24.84 -12.22 -15.74
C ILE A 203 26.31 -12.12 -16.17
N GLU A 204 26.78 -13.02 -17.03
CA GLU A 204 28.16 -13.03 -17.55
C GLU A 204 28.47 -11.85 -18.49
N SER A 205 27.44 -11.30 -19.16
CA SER A 205 27.59 -10.17 -20.07
C SER A 205 27.71 -8.83 -19.35
N VAL A 206 27.10 -8.67 -18.16
CA VAL A 206 27.01 -7.38 -17.45
C VAL A 206 28.36 -6.71 -17.27
N ARG A 207 29.39 -7.45 -16.82
CA ARG A 207 30.74 -6.87 -16.62
C ARG A 207 31.60 -6.79 -17.87
N LYS A 208 31.21 -7.47 -18.95
CA LYS A 208 31.83 -7.29 -20.26
C LYS A 208 31.34 -5.99 -20.90
N GLU A 209 30.05 -5.68 -20.74
CA GLU A 209 29.42 -4.47 -21.25
C GLU A 209 29.71 -3.24 -20.36
N TYR A 210 29.71 -3.43 -19.05
CA TYR A 210 29.87 -2.37 -18.04
C TYR A 210 31.02 -2.64 -17.06
N PRO A 211 32.28 -2.69 -17.53
CA PRO A 211 33.43 -3.07 -16.71
C PRO A 211 33.59 -2.15 -15.48
N GLU A 212 33.53 -0.83 -15.69
CA GLU A 212 33.86 0.17 -14.66
C GLU A 212 32.65 0.95 -14.10
N LYS A 213 31.43 0.67 -14.57
CA LYS A 213 30.23 1.40 -14.09
C LYS A 213 29.77 0.90 -12.72
N SER A 214 29.18 1.82 -11.95
CA SER A 214 28.45 1.48 -10.72
C SER A 214 27.17 0.72 -11.07
N VAL A 215 27.11 -0.56 -10.68
CA VAL A 215 25.96 -1.43 -10.94
C VAL A 215 25.07 -1.49 -9.69
N LEU A 216 23.77 -1.24 -9.87
CA LEU A 216 22.73 -1.47 -8.87
C LEU A 216 21.94 -2.69 -9.31
N LEU A 217 21.88 -3.71 -8.47
CA LEU A 217 21.22 -4.97 -8.79
C LEU A 217 19.79 -4.96 -8.25
N PHE A 218 18.84 -5.40 -9.07
CA PHE A 218 17.44 -5.55 -8.70
C PHE A 218 16.99 -6.98 -8.97
N THR A 219 16.43 -7.60 -7.95
CA THR A 219 15.83 -8.93 -8.02
C THR A 219 14.43 -8.86 -7.43
N HIS A 220 13.57 -9.84 -7.73
CA HIS A 220 12.33 -10.00 -6.99
C HIS A 220 12.61 -10.74 -5.67
N VAL A 221 13.11 -11.98 -5.75
CA VAL A 221 13.43 -12.78 -4.56
C VAL A 221 14.71 -12.26 -3.89
N PRO A 222 14.75 -12.12 -2.54
CA PRO A 222 15.95 -11.71 -1.81
C PRO A 222 17.09 -12.72 -1.91
N LEU A 223 18.34 -12.25 -1.89
CA LEU A 223 19.49 -13.16 -2.00
C LEU A 223 19.71 -13.96 -0.72
N TRP A 224 20.31 -15.15 -0.87
CA TRP A 224 20.60 -16.06 0.23
C TRP A 224 21.30 -15.37 1.39
N ARG A 225 20.90 -15.72 2.61
CA ARG A 225 21.52 -15.28 3.86
C ARG A 225 21.44 -16.38 4.91
N PRO A 226 22.37 -16.45 5.88
CA PRO A 226 22.26 -17.39 6.99
C PRO A 226 20.93 -17.21 7.74
N SER A 227 20.36 -18.33 8.21
CA SER A 227 19.13 -18.30 9.01
C SER A 227 19.32 -17.46 10.28
N GLY A 228 18.30 -16.68 10.63
CA GLY A 228 18.34 -15.77 11.78
C GLY A 228 19.06 -14.44 11.52
N THR A 229 19.52 -14.16 10.29
CA THR A 229 20.10 -12.86 9.94
C THR A 229 19.10 -11.73 10.23
N TYR A 230 19.52 -10.78 11.06
CA TYR A 230 18.68 -9.67 11.50
C TYR A 230 18.41 -8.68 10.36
N CYS A 231 17.14 -8.46 10.05
CA CYS A 231 16.67 -7.58 8.96
C CYS A 231 16.68 -6.08 9.27
N GLY A 232 17.19 -5.67 10.42
CA GLY A 232 17.17 -4.28 10.84
C GLY A 232 15.84 -3.84 11.46
N LYS A 233 15.83 -2.55 11.85
CA LYS A 233 14.80 -1.96 12.71
C LYS A 233 13.43 -1.76 12.05
N LEU A 234 13.37 -1.75 10.72
CA LEU A 234 12.15 -1.46 9.98
C LEU A 234 11.29 -2.69 9.71
N ARG A 235 11.79 -3.90 10.00
CA ARG A 235 11.01 -5.13 9.95
C ARG A 235 9.92 -5.10 11.02
N GLN A 236 8.68 -5.19 10.58
CA GLN A 236 7.47 -5.11 11.39
C GLN A 236 7.06 -6.47 11.95
N GLY A 237 7.34 -7.54 11.21
CA GLY A 237 7.03 -8.91 11.59
C GLY A 237 7.56 -9.29 12.98
N ARG A 238 6.87 -10.24 13.63
CA ARG A 238 7.29 -10.82 14.92
C ARG A 238 8.68 -11.44 14.80
N LYS A 239 8.92 -12.17 13.71
CA LYS A 239 10.24 -12.71 13.37
C LYS A 239 11.10 -11.57 12.84
N LYS A 240 12.31 -11.41 13.38
CA LYS A 240 13.26 -10.35 12.98
C LYS A 240 14.24 -10.75 11.86
N SER A 241 13.96 -11.88 11.20
CA SER A 241 14.68 -12.42 10.06
C SER A 241 13.70 -12.92 8.99
N ILE A 242 14.20 -13.15 7.77
CA ILE A 242 13.53 -13.96 6.74
C ILE A 242 13.84 -15.42 7.05
N ASN A 243 12.83 -16.27 6.99
CA ASN A 243 13.03 -17.71 7.13
C ASN A 243 13.31 -18.29 5.75
N ASP A 244 14.42 -19.01 5.61
CA ASP A 244 14.74 -19.77 4.41
C ASP A 244 13.73 -20.92 4.26
N GLY A 245 12.78 -20.75 3.35
CA GLY A 245 11.62 -21.62 3.18
C GLY A 245 11.26 -21.72 1.71
N VAL A 246 11.00 -22.95 1.27
CA VAL A 246 10.68 -23.28 -0.13
C VAL A 246 9.39 -24.08 -0.14
N GLY A 247 8.52 -23.81 -1.11
CA GLY A 247 7.30 -24.57 -1.32
C GLY A 247 6.84 -24.53 -2.78
N TYR A 248 5.59 -24.92 -3.01
CA TYR A 248 5.02 -24.87 -4.35
C TYR A 248 4.90 -23.42 -4.82
N GLN A 249 5.57 -23.08 -5.91
CA GLN A 249 5.56 -21.75 -6.54
C GLN A 249 6.08 -20.59 -5.67
N TYR A 250 6.88 -20.86 -4.64
CA TYR A 250 7.61 -19.81 -3.90
C TYR A 250 8.94 -20.31 -3.33
N SER A 251 9.89 -19.38 -3.20
CA SER A 251 11.13 -19.53 -2.44
C SER A 251 11.44 -18.20 -1.78
N ASN A 252 11.54 -18.17 -0.44
CA ASN A 252 11.73 -16.91 0.29
C ASN A 252 13.12 -16.28 0.07
N LEU A 253 14.08 -17.08 -0.39
CA LEU A 253 15.45 -16.68 -0.68
C LEU A 253 15.92 -17.37 -1.96
N VAL A 254 16.73 -16.68 -2.74
CA VAL A 254 17.51 -17.29 -3.82
C VAL A 254 18.50 -18.27 -3.21
N GLY A 255 18.79 -19.39 -3.86
CA GLY A 255 19.74 -20.38 -3.39
C GLY A 255 21.15 -19.82 -3.15
N LYS A 256 21.87 -20.42 -2.21
CA LYS A 256 23.21 -19.97 -1.79
C LYS A 256 24.20 -19.85 -2.96
N ASN A 257 24.36 -20.92 -3.74
CA ASN A 257 25.32 -20.95 -4.85
C ASN A 257 24.97 -19.92 -5.92
N ALA A 258 23.67 -19.73 -6.20
CA ALA A 258 23.18 -18.74 -7.14
C ALA A 258 23.51 -17.32 -6.66
N SER A 259 23.19 -17.02 -5.39
CA SER A 259 23.45 -15.73 -4.77
C SER A 259 24.93 -15.39 -4.74
N GLU A 260 25.78 -16.34 -4.35
CA GLU A 260 27.24 -16.16 -4.34
C GLU A 260 27.79 -15.91 -5.74
N TYR A 261 27.35 -16.69 -6.74
CA TYR A 261 27.75 -16.52 -8.13
C TYR A 261 27.34 -15.15 -8.69
N ILE A 262 26.09 -14.73 -8.46
CA ILE A 262 25.56 -13.43 -8.90
C ILE A 262 26.40 -12.30 -8.29
N LEU A 263 26.62 -12.31 -6.97
CA LEU A 263 27.36 -11.25 -6.28
C LEU A 263 28.83 -11.20 -6.71
N GLN A 264 29.48 -12.35 -6.90
CA GLN A 264 30.87 -12.42 -7.34
C GLN A 264 31.07 -11.98 -8.79
N THR A 265 30.10 -12.29 -9.66
CA THR A 265 30.16 -11.98 -11.09
C THR A 265 29.77 -10.53 -11.37
N ILE A 266 28.62 -10.09 -10.86
CA ILE A 266 28.10 -8.73 -11.09
C ILE A 266 28.83 -7.70 -10.22
N LYS A 267 29.30 -8.06 -9.02
CA LYS A 267 29.94 -7.14 -8.07
C LYS A 267 29.15 -5.83 -7.88
N PRO A 268 27.84 -5.88 -7.54
CA PRO A 268 27.02 -4.68 -7.44
C PRO A 268 27.46 -3.78 -6.28
N GLU A 269 27.13 -2.49 -6.37
CA GLU A 269 27.30 -1.54 -5.27
C GLU A 269 26.27 -1.81 -4.15
N VAL A 270 25.04 -2.15 -4.55
CA VAL A 270 23.91 -2.45 -3.68
C VAL A 270 22.91 -3.33 -4.43
N VAL A 271 22.16 -4.13 -3.67
CA VAL A 271 21.08 -4.98 -4.15
C VAL A 271 19.74 -4.48 -3.61
N PHE A 272 18.69 -4.52 -4.42
CA PHE A 272 17.31 -4.27 -4.04
C PHE A 272 16.44 -5.48 -4.38
N SER A 273 15.63 -5.93 -3.42
CA SER A 273 14.73 -7.08 -3.55
C SER A 273 13.31 -6.78 -3.06
N GLY A 274 12.35 -7.65 -3.36
CA GLY A 274 10.94 -7.64 -2.90
C GLY A 274 10.55 -8.96 -2.23
N ASP A 275 9.37 -9.50 -2.55
CA ASP A 275 8.86 -10.86 -2.25
C ASP A 275 8.56 -11.16 -0.75
N ASP A 276 9.43 -10.78 0.20
CA ASP A 276 9.18 -11.05 1.65
C ASP A 276 8.10 -10.13 2.27
N HIS A 277 7.57 -9.18 1.51
CA HIS A 277 6.54 -8.19 1.87
C HIS A 277 6.88 -7.24 3.04
N ASP A 278 7.96 -7.46 3.78
CA ASP A 278 8.43 -6.58 4.85
C ASP A 278 9.85 -6.05 4.55
N ASN A 279 10.23 -4.96 5.22
CA ASN A 279 11.52 -4.36 4.97
C ASN A 279 12.63 -5.19 5.63
N CYS A 280 13.72 -5.43 4.90
CA CYS A 280 14.93 -6.08 5.41
C CYS A 280 16.19 -5.35 4.91
N GLU A 281 17.09 -4.98 5.81
CA GLU A 281 18.43 -4.47 5.46
C GLU A 281 19.47 -5.43 6.00
N ILE A 282 20.32 -5.94 5.10
CA ILE A 282 21.46 -6.79 5.43
C ILE A 282 22.70 -6.37 4.64
N ALA A 283 23.85 -6.98 4.96
CA ALA A 283 25.05 -6.87 4.16
C ALA A 283 25.64 -8.26 3.89
N HIS A 284 25.88 -8.54 2.61
CA HIS A 284 26.60 -9.73 2.14
C HIS A 284 28.09 -9.48 2.19
N LEU A 285 28.87 -10.43 2.71
CA LEU A 285 30.32 -10.37 2.67
C LEU A 285 30.83 -11.18 1.47
N VAL A 286 31.38 -10.48 0.48
CA VAL A 286 31.93 -11.10 -0.73
C VAL A 286 33.34 -10.57 -0.93
N ASN A 287 34.34 -11.45 -0.88
CA ASN A 287 35.77 -11.10 -0.99
C ASN A 287 36.17 -9.93 -0.06
N ASN A 288 35.78 -10.01 1.21
CA ASN A 288 35.99 -8.97 2.24
C ASN A 288 35.34 -7.61 1.95
N LYS A 289 34.47 -7.50 0.94
CA LYS A 289 33.66 -6.32 0.66
C LYS A 289 32.22 -6.57 1.12
N ALA A 290 31.69 -5.64 1.91
CA ALA A 290 30.29 -5.64 2.28
C ALA A 290 29.44 -5.06 1.14
N ILE A 291 28.48 -5.83 0.66
CA ILE A 291 27.48 -5.42 -0.34
C ILE A 291 26.13 -5.36 0.37
N LYS A 292 25.53 -4.17 0.43
CA LYS A 292 24.22 -4.02 1.07
C LYS A 292 23.11 -4.62 0.22
N GLU A 293 22.15 -5.24 0.86
CA GLU A 293 20.86 -5.59 0.25
C GLU A 293 19.73 -4.94 1.04
N TYR A 294 18.81 -4.33 0.29
CA TYR A 294 17.55 -3.78 0.79
C TYR A 294 16.37 -4.54 0.18
N THR A 295 15.73 -5.38 0.98
CA THR A 295 14.41 -5.92 0.65
C THR A 295 13.37 -4.86 0.97
N VAL A 296 12.64 -4.41 -0.04
CA VAL A 296 11.59 -3.40 0.06
C VAL A 296 10.29 -4.10 0.40
N GLY A 297 9.62 -3.64 1.45
CA GLY A 297 8.31 -4.18 1.82
C GLY A 297 7.23 -3.91 0.76
N ALA A 298 6.16 -4.68 0.83
CA ALA A 298 5.07 -4.62 -0.13
C ALA A 298 4.42 -3.24 -0.18
N PHE A 299 4.01 -2.81 -1.37
CA PHE A 299 3.30 -1.55 -1.58
C PHE A 299 1.80 -1.68 -1.30
N GLY A 300 1.26 -2.90 -1.45
CA GLY A 300 -0.11 -3.25 -1.09
C GLY A 300 -0.28 -3.45 0.43
N TRP A 301 -1.49 -3.19 0.95
CA TRP A 301 -1.81 -3.40 2.37
C TRP A 301 -2.36 -4.79 2.70
N ALA A 302 -2.55 -5.63 1.68
CA ALA A 302 -3.07 -6.99 1.83
C ALA A 302 -1.98 -8.07 2.02
N SER A 303 -0.71 -7.67 2.09
CA SER A 303 0.45 -8.56 2.09
C SER A 303 0.92 -9.02 3.48
N GLY A 304 0.08 -8.87 4.51
CA GLY A 304 0.34 -9.38 5.87
C GLY A 304 1.18 -8.48 6.79
N VAL A 305 1.60 -7.30 6.31
CA VAL A 305 2.31 -6.29 7.12
C VAL A 305 1.41 -5.07 7.40
N PRO A 306 1.48 -4.47 8.61
CA PRO A 306 0.58 -3.38 8.99
C PRO A 306 0.88 -2.05 8.27
N TYR A 307 2.15 -1.79 7.94
CA TYR A 307 2.58 -0.62 7.20
C TYR A 307 3.28 -1.07 5.89
N PRO A 308 2.60 -0.95 4.75
CA PRO A 308 3.23 -1.11 3.43
C PRO A 308 4.39 -0.13 3.26
N SER A 309 5.27 -0.32 2.28
CA SER A 309 6.37 0.60 2.05
C SER A 309 6.65 0.91 0.59
N VAL A 310 7.43 1.98 0.40
CA VAL A 310 8.02 2.37 -0.88
C VAL A 310 9.47 2.75 -0.64
N GLY A 311 10.36 2.33 -1.53
CA GLY A 311 11.76 2.69 -1.51
C GLY A 311 12.02 4.01 -2.22
N LEU A 312 12.75 4.95 -1.60
CA LEU A 312 13.25 6.16 -2.25
C LEU A 312 14.76 6.04 -2.45
N LEU A 313 15.19 6.01 -3.72
CA LEU A 313 16.59 5.94 -4.11
C LEU A 313 17.02 7.23 -4.81
N SER A 314 18.08 7.85 -4.32
CA SER A 314 18.75 8.99 -4.95
C SER A 314 20.10 8.56 -5.49
N LEU A 315 20.33 8.81 -6.78
CA LEU A 315 21.59 8.53 -7.47
C LEU A 315 22.31 9.83 -7.80
N PHE A 316 23.49 10.04 -7.22
CA PHE A 316 24.32 11.22 -7.41
C PHE A 316 25.46 10.86 -8.37
N SER A 317 25.37 11.32 -9.62
CA SER A 317 26.39 11.11 -10.64
C SER A 317 27.28 12.34 -10.75
N SER A 318 28.58 12.22 -10.47
CA SER A 318 29.50 13.36 -10.58
C SER A 318 29.61 13.83 -12.03
N LYS A 319 29.48 15.14 -12.25
CA LYS A 319 29.64 15.77 -13.57
C LYS A 319 31.09 15.70 -14.08
N ASN A 320 32.05 15.65 -13.16
CA ASN A 320 33.48 15.63 -13.47
C ASN A 320 34.07 14.21 -13.43
N GLY A 321 33.24 13.18 -13.25
CA GLY A 321 33.66 11.77 -13.30
C GLY A 321 34.37 11.22 -12.07
N ASN A 322 34.50 12.00 -10.98
CA ASN A 322 35.37 11.64 -9.86
C ASN A 322 34.78 10.57 -8.94
N GLN A 323 33.49 10.66 -8.56
CA GLN A 323 32.83 9.70 -7.67
C GLN A 323 31.31 9.66 -7.91
N ASN A 324 30.67 8.51 -7.68
CA ASN A 324 29.22 8.39 -7.66
C ASN A 324 28.76 7.98 -6.24
N TYR A 325 27.59 8.44 -5.82
CA TYR A 325 27.00 8.02 -4.54
C TYR A 325 25.54 7.61 -4.70
N SER A 326 25.16 6.47 -4.12
CA SER A 326 23.78 6.05 -4.01
C SER A 326 23.29 6.18 -2.57
N LYS A 327 22.06 6.65 -2.38
CA LYS A 327 21.40 6.74 -1.06
C LYS A 327 19.98 6.23 -1.14
N PHE A 328 19.65 5.32 -0.24
CA PHE A 328 18.34 4.67 -0.18
C PHE A 328 17.66 4.93 1.17
N GLN A 329 16.34 5.13 1.13
CA GLN A 329 15.49 5.21 2.31
C GLN A 329 14.10 4.61 2.01
N PRO A 330 13.68 3.57 2.74
CA PRO A 330 12.29 3.12 2.69
C PRO A 330 11.39 4.06 3.49
N ILE A 331 10.16 4.25 2.99
CA ILE A 331 9.10 5.02 3.65
C ILE A 331 7.94 4.07 3.95
N LEU A 332 7.56 4.01 5.23
CA LEU A 332 6.35 3.30 5.65
C LEU A 332 5.10 4.13 5.27
N LEU A 333 4.19 3.51 4.55
CA LEU A 333 2.92 4.06 4.11
C LEU A 333 1.85 3.89 5.20
N PRO A 334 0.72 4.63 5.12
CA PRO A 334 -0.30 4.58 6.15
C PRO A 334 -0.89 3.19 6.38
N ASN A 335 -1.19 2.86 7.64
CA ASN A 335 -1.84 1.60 8.01
C ASN A 335 -3.36 1.67 7.73
N GLN A 336 -3.79 0.95 6.69
CA GLN A 336 -5.18 0.97 6.24
C GLN A 336 -6.11 0.25 7.23
N LEU A 337 -5.66 -0.85 7.85
CA LEU A 337 -6.45 -1.58 8.85
C LEU A 337 -6.77 -0.70 10.06
N HIS A 338 -5.78 0.06 10.57
CA HIS A 338 -6.00 1.00 11.66
C HIS A 338 -7.01 2.08 11.26
N THR A 339 -6.92 2.61 10.04
CA THR A 339 -7.89 3.60 9.53
C THR A 339 -9.32 3.04 9.55
N TYR A 340 -9.51 1.80 9.09
CA TYR A 340 -10.81 1.13 9.14
C TYR A 340 -11.30 0.83 10.56
N LEU A 341 -10.42 0.37 11.45
CA LEU A 341 -10.77 0.15 12.86
C LEU A 341 -11.20 1.46 13.54
N PHE A 342 -10.57 2.57 13.17
CA PHE A 342 -10.96 3.88 13.66
C PHE A 342 -12.34 4.29 13.12
N TYR A 343 -12.63 4.08 11.83
CA TYR A 343 -13.97 4.30 11.29
C TYR A 343 -15.04 3.44 11.98
N ILE A 344 -14.78 2.16 12.21
CA ILE A 344 -15.71 1.27 12.90
C ILE A 344 -15.96 1.77 14.32
N SER A 345 -14.91 2.14 15.05
CA SER A 345 -15.01 2.67 16.41
C SER A 345 -15.83 3.97 16.46
N SER A 346 -15.57 4.88 15.52
CA SER A 346 -16.32 6.13 15.34
C SER A 346 -17.78 5.90 14.98
N PHE A 347 -18.08 4.87 14.18
CA PHE A 347 -19.43 4.46 13.82
C PHE A 347 -20.21 3.96 15.04
N VAL A 348 -19.61 3.04 15.81
CA VAL A 348 -20.21 2.52 17.05
C VAL A 348 -20.46 3.65 18.03
N PHE A 349 -19.50 4.56 18.21
CA PHE A 349 -19.66 5.72 19.08
C PHE A 349 -20.80 6.64 18.61
N THR A 350 -20.84 6.98 17.32
CA THR A 350 -21.92 7.79 16.73
C THR A 350 -23.28 7.13 16.92
N PHE A 351 -23.36 5.81 16.73
CA PHE A 351 -24.59 5.04 16.91
C PHE A 351 -25.08 5.09 18.36
N ILE A 352 -24.19 4.84 19.34
CA ILE A 352 -24.51 4.92 20.77
C ILE A 352 -25.00 6.32 21.15
N LEU A 353 -24.33 7.38 20.68
CA LEU A 353 -24.75 8.76 20.93
C LEU A 353 -26.16 9.04 20.41
N LEU A 354 -26.48 8.59 19.19
CA LEU A 354 -27.79 8.78 18.59
C LEU A 354 -28.87 7.94 19.30
N LEU A 355 -28.53 6.74 19.76
CA LEU A 355 -29.41 5.90 20.58
C LEU A 355 -29.73 6.58 21.91
N LEU A 356 -28.71 7.00 22.66
CA LEU A 356 -28.87 7.71 23.94
C LEU A 356 -29.66 9.00 23.78
N SER A 357 -29.37 9.80 22.75
CA SER A 357 -30.14 11.00 22.42
C SER A 357 -31.61 10.69 22.15
N SER A 358 -31.90 9.61 21.42
CA SER A 358 -33.27 9.21 21.10
C SER A 358 -34.02 8.68 22.33
N VAL A 359 -33.35 7.94 23.21
CA VAL A 359 -33.90 7.49 24.50
C VAL A 359 -34.20 8.69 25.40
N TYR A 360 -33.26 9.64 25.53
CA TYR A 360 -33.45 10.87 26.30
C TYR A 360 -34.67 11.65 25.81
N GLU A 361 -34.82 11.86 24.50
CA GLU A 361 -36.01 12.51 23.93
C GLU A 361 -37.32 11.80 24.31
N VAL A 362 -37.34 10.46 24.29
CA VAL A 362 -38.54 9.68 24.64
C VAL A 362 -38.86 9.81 26.14
N VAL A 363 -37.86 9.68 27.01
CA VAL A 363 -38.03 9.84 28.47
C VAL A 363 -38.50 11.24 28.82
N GLU A 364 -37.89 12.27 28.23
CA GLU A 364 -38.26 13.65 28.49
C GLU A 364 -39.67 13.97 27.98
N SER A 365 -40.04 13.49 26.79
CA SER A 365 -41.41 13.66 26.26
C SER A 365 -42.48 13.05 27.17
N ARG A 366 -42.16 11.94 27.85
CA ARG A 366 -43.07 11.31 28.83
C ARG A 366 -43.20 12.12 30.12
N LYS A 367 -42.12 12.74 30.61
CA LYS A 367 -42.18 13.64 31.78
C LYS A 367 -43.09 14.85 31.54
N TYR A 368 -43.00 15.47 30.37
CA TYR A 368 -43.87 16.59 30.00
C TYR A 368 -45.32 16.17 29.77
N SER A 369 -45.56 14.96 29.24
CA SER A 369 -46.92 14.42 29.09
C SER A 369 -47.58 14.05 30.42
N GLY A 370 -46.81 13.72 31.46
CA GLY A 370 -47.32 13.41 32.79
C GLY A 370 -47.75 14.63 33.63
N ASN A 371 -47.25 15.83 33.31
CA ASN A 371 -47.54 17.06 34.06
C ASN A 371 -48.71 17.89 33.50
N ASN A 372 -49.33 17.47 32.39
CA ASN A 372 -50.50 18.12 31.80
C ASN A 372 -51.78 17.26 31.93
N VAL A 373 -52.05 16.72 33.12
CA VAL A 373 -53.35 16.12 33.43
C VAL A 373 -54.17 17.12 34.25
N LEU A 374 -54.94 17.98 33.56
CA LEU A 374 -56.14 18.56 34.17
C LEU A 374 -57.18 17.44 34.30
N PRO A 375 -57.86 17.30 35.45
CA PRO A 375 -58.79 16.20 35.65
C PRO A 375 -60.12 16.53 34.96
N HIS A 376 -60.37 15.98 33.78
CA HIS A 376 -61.75 15.83 33.34
C HIS A 376 -62.30 14.55 33.98
N LYS A 377 -63.16 14.73 35.00
CA LYS A 377 -63.98 13.66 35.57
C LYS A 377 -64.83 13.02 34.47
N SER A 378 -64.68 11.72 34.25
CA SER A 378 -65.77 10.81 33.89
C SER A 378 -65.38 9.38 34.24
N THR A 379 -65.96 8.89 35.35
CA THR A 379 -66.29 7.52 35.75
C THR A 379 -65.67 6.33 34.99
N ILE A 380 -64.98 5.47 35.76
CA ILE A 380 -64.48 4.13 35.42
C ILE A 380 -65.61 3.09 35.67
N PRO A 381 -65.58 1.88 35.08
CA PRO A 381 -65.09 0.74 35.86
C PRO A 381 -64.00 -0.10 35.18
N LYS A 382 -63.12 -0.59 36.05
CA LYS A 382 -61.88 -1.35 35.80
C LYS A 382 -62.19 -2.74 35.23
N TYR A 383 -61.35 -3.19 34.31
CA TYR A 383 -60.86 -4.58 34.35
C TYR A 383 -59.33 -4.57 34.12
N TYR A 384 -58.63 -5.18 35.07
CA TYR A 384 -57.19 -5.42 35.05
C TYR A 384 -56.85 -6.44 33.96
N GLU A 385 -55.74 -6.25 33.23
CA GLU A 385 -54.65 -7.25 33.12
C GLU A 385 -53.53 -6.84 32.13
N THR A 386 -52.30 -7.17 32.54
CA THR A 386 -51.01 -7.17 31.79
C THR A 386 -50.36 -5.83 31.43
N HIS A 387 -49.80 -5.14 32.42
CA HIS A 387 -48.85 -4.04 32.22
C HIS A 387 -47.45 -4.42 32.74
N SER A 388 -46.59 -4.93 31.86
CA SER A 388 -45.13 -4.89 32.07
C SER A 388 -44.35 -5.12 30.77
N ILE A 389 -44.76 -6.05 29.89
CA ILE A 389 -43.93 -6.46 28.74
C ILE A 389 -44.25 -5.67 27.44
N ARG A 390 -45.50 -5.20 27.25
CA ARG A 390 -45.92 -4.45 26.05
C ARG A 390 -45.32 -3.04 25.94
N ASN A 391 -44.94 -2.44 27.08
CA ASN A 391 -44.35 -1.10 27.12
C ASN A 391 -42.87 -1.09 26.72
N TYR A 392 -42.12 -2.17 26.96
CA TYR A 392 -40.73 -2.27 26.49
C TYR A 392 -40.66 -2.51 24.98
N CYS A 393 -41.48 -3.41 24.43
CA CYS A 393 -41.52 -3.65 22.98
C CYS A 393 -42.01 -2.42 22.19
N SER A 394 -42.98 -1.65 22.72
CA SER A 394 -43.44 -0.41 22.06
C SER A 394 -42.41 0.72 22.15
N VAL A 395 -41.70 0.86 23.27
CA VAL A 395 -40.60 1.83 23.40
C VAL A 395 -39.44 1.46 22.47
N LEU A 396 -39.03 0.20 22.48
CA LEU A 396 -37.97 -0.29 21.60
C LEU A 396 -38.35 -0.08 20.13
N TRP A 397 -39.59 -0.37 19.74
CA TRP A 397 -40.07 -0.14 18.37
C TRP A 397 -40.12 1.35 17.99
N ILE A 398 -40.53 2.24 18.90
CA ILE A 398 -40.52 3.70 18.68
C ILE A 398 -39.09 4.24 18.58
N VAL A 399 -38.18 3.75 19.43
CA VAL A 399 -36.75 4.09 19.41
C VAL A 399 -36.13 3.61 18.10
N LEU A 400 -36.36 2.35 17.70
CA LEU A 400 -35.90 1.80 16.43
C LEU A 400 -36.47 2.55 15.22
N LYS A 401 -37.73 3.00 15.27
CA LYS A 401 -38.35 3.80 14.20
C LYS A 401 -37.82 5.24 14.14
N LYS A 402 -37.46 5.84 15.28
CA LYS A 402 -36.78 7.15 15.33
C LYS A 402 -35.33 7.04 14.85
N ILE A 403 -34.63 5.99 15.26
CA ILE A 403 -33.28 5.67 14.80
C ILE A 403 -33.29 5.41 13.31
N SER A 404 -34.19 4.58 12.79
CA SER A 404 -34.29 4.31 11.35
C SER A 404 -34.59 5.58 10.57
N LYS A 405 -35.45 6.49 11.06
CA LYS A 405 -35.65 7.80 10.42
C LYS A 405 -34.41 8.69 10.48
N LYS A 406 -33.67 8.72 11.60
CA LYS A 406 -32.42 9.49 11.72
C LYS A 406 -31.31 8.90 10.81
N ILE A 407 -31.19 7.57 10.75
CA ILE A 407 -30.26 6.84 9.87
C ILE A 407 -30.64 7.05 8.40
N VAL A 408 -31.91 6.89 8.02
CA VAL A 408 -32.39 7.13 6.65
C VAL A 408 -32.22 8.60 6.26
N TYR A 409 -32.37 9.56 7.18
CA TYR A 409 -32.08 10.97 6.91
C TYR A 409 -30.58 11.26 6.73
N VAL A 410 -29.72 10.46 7.38
CA VAL A 410 -28.26 10.47 7.12
C VAL A 410 -27.94 9.81 5.78
N ALA A 411 -28.60 8.70 5.42
CA ALA A 411 -28.35 7.93 4.21
C ALA A 411 -29.00 8.49 2.92
N LYS A 412 -30.14 9.20 3.01
CA LYS A 412 -30.85 9.80 1.86
C LYS A 412 -30.19 11.06 1.30
N TYR A 413 -29.20 11.60 1.99
CA TYR A 413 -28.36 12.70 1.49
C TYR A 413 -26.91 12.25 1.45
N PRO A 414 -26.54 11.31 0.57
CA PRO A 414 -25.16 11.03 0.28
C PRO A 414 -24.62 12.27 -0.46
N LEU A 415 -23.64 12.95 0.13
CA LEU A 415 -22.84 13.93 -0.57
C LEU A 415 -21.45 13.32 -0.66
N ILE A 416 -21.15 12.89 -1.90
CA ILE A 416 -19.90 12.32 -2.43
C ILE A 416 -19.75 10.82 -2.20
#